data_AF-A0A5J4PI47-F1
#
_entry.id   AF-A0A5J4PI47-F1
#
_cell.length_a   1.000
_cell.length_b   1.000
_cell.length_c   1.000
_cell.angle_alpha   90.00
_cell.angle_beta   90.00
_cell.angle_gamma   90.00
#
_symmetry.space_group_name_H-M   'P 1'
#
loop_
_entity.id
_entity.type
_entity.pdbx_description
1 polymer ?
#
loop_
_entity_poly.entity_id
_entity_poly.type
_entity_poly.pdbx_seq_one_letter_code
_entity_poly.pdbx_strand_id
1 'polypeptide(L)'
;AFDYIRPQENGNKTDVRWLTLTNNEGIGIRISGIQPLSVKAAHNLAEDLDFGISKKQTHPSDVTPRKEVFLNVDYLQRGVGGDDSWGRLPHEPYRLLSDTYAYGYEISVVKW
;
A
#
# COMPACT_ATOMS: atom_id res chain seq x y z
N ALA A 1 6.74 -4.79 -6.49
CA ALA A 1 6.05 -5.72 -5.57
C ALA A 1 6.89 -6.99 -5.44
N PHE A 2 6.75 -7.72 -4.34
CA PHE A 2 7.33 -9.06 -4.22
C PHE A 2 6.21 -10.09 -4.37
N ASP A 3 6.43 -11.12 -5.19
CA ASP A 3 5.42 -12.11 -5.51
C ASP A 3 5.44 -13.24 -4.47
N TYR A 4 4.71 -13.04 -3.37
CA TYR A 4 4.52 -14.09 -2.37
C TYR A 4 3.81 -15.31 -2.98
N ILE A 5 4.23 -16.52 -2.57
CA ILE A 5 3.63 -17.79 -3.04
C ILE A 5 2.11 -17.84 -2.89
N ARG A 6 1.59 -17.16 -1.88
CA ARG A 6 0.18 -16.82 -1.76
C ARG A 6 0.05 -15.30 -1.83
N PRO A 7 -0.66 -14.74 -2.83
CA PRO A 7 -0.90 -13.30 -2.96
C PRO A 7 -1.36 -12.66 -1.67
N GLN A 8 -0.68 -11.59 -1.26
CA GLN A 8 -0.86 -10.88 0.00
C GLN A 8 -0.40 -9.42 -0.15
N GLU A 9 -0.76 -8.58 0.82
CA GLU A 9 -0.31 -7.19 0.90
C GLU A 9 1.23 -7.09 0.81
N ASN A 10 1.73 -6.15 -0.01
CA ASN A 10 3.14 -6.03 -0.31
C ASN A 10 3.47 -4.66 -0.92
N GLY A 11 4.77 -4.32 -0.94
CA GLY A 11 5.27 -3.17 -1.70
C GLY A 11 5.11 -1.82 -1.03
N ASN A 12 4.61 -1.76 0.21
CA ASN A 12 4.56 -0.54 0.99
C ASN A 12 5.96 0.05 1.22
N LYS A 13 6.08 1.36 1.08
CA LYS A 13 7.26 2.17 1.38
C LYS A 13 6.90 3.14 2.50
N THR A 14 7.60 3.04 3.62
CA THR A 14 7.38 3.91 4.79
C THR A 14 8.36 5.08 4.80
N ASP A 15 8.05 6.07 5.63
CA ASP A 15 8.83 7.29 5.76
C ASP A 15 9.07 8.01 4.42
N VAL A 16 8.12 7.95 3.48
CA VAL A 16 8.30 8.62 2.19
C VAL A 16 8.04 10.11 2.35
N ARG A 17 8.99 10.95 1.92
CA ARG A 17 8.87 12.42 2.05
C ARG A 17 8.05 12.97 0.88
N TRP A 18 8.27 12.40 -0.29
CA TRP A 18 7.53 12.67 -1.51
C TRP A 18 7.69 11.50 -2.49
N LEU A 19 6.77 11.37 -3.43
CA LEU A 19 6.89 10.47 -4.58
C LEU A 19 6.42 11.17 -5.84
N THR A 20 6.82 10.67 -7.00
CA THR A 20 6.33 11.16 -8.29
C THR A 20 6.05 9.99 -9.21
N LEU A 21 4.90 10.01 -9.86
CA LEU A 21 4.53 9.08 -10.91
C LEU A 21 4.35 9.86 -12.21
N THR A 22 5.06 9.47 -13.26
CA THR A 22 5.01 10.10 -14.58
C THR A 22 4.64 9.09 -15.65
N ASN A 23 4.05 9.57 -16.74
CA ASN A 23 3.99 8.83 -18.00
C ASN A 23 5.36 8.90 -18.74
N ASN A 24 5.42 8.30 -19.92
CA ASN A 24 6.62 8.31 -20.77
C ASN A 24 6.98 9.70 -21.35
N GLU A 25 6.07 10.66 -21.26
CA GLU A 25 6.26 12.05 -21.70
C GLU A 25 6.72 12.96 -20.55
N GLY A 26 7.00 12.40 -19.36
CA GLY A 26 7.41 13.15 -18.17
C GLY A 26 6.28 13.89 -17.45
N ILE A 27 5.03 13.78 -17.93
CA ILE A 27 3.85 14.41 -17.32
C ILE A 27 3.32 13.50 -16.23
N GLY A 28 3.03 14.05 -15.05
CA GLY A 28 2.64 13.23 -13.92
C GLY A 28 2.12 13.99 -12.72
N ILE A 29 2.05 13.27 -11.60
CA ILE A 29 1.68 13.81 -10.28
C ILE A 29 2.83 13.60 -9.30
N ARG A 30 3.05 14.60 -8.46
CA ARG A 30 3.89 14.51 -7.28
C ARG A 30 3.00 14.56 -6.05
N ILE A 31 3.26 13.65 -5.12
CA ILE A 31 2.68 13.67 -3.79
C ILE A 31 3.76 14.07 -2.80
N SER A 32 3.51 15.12 -2.01
CA SER A 32 4.43 15.58 -0.97
C SER A 32 3.73 15.48 0.39
N GLY A 33 4.37 14.82 1.34
CA GLY A 33 3.80 14.64 2.66
C GLY A 33 3.97 15.88 3.53
N ILE A 34 2.91 16.28 4.23
CA ILE A 34 3.00 17.22 5.36
C ILE A 34 3.76 16.55 6.53
N GLN A 35 3.59 15.23 6.65
CA GLN A 35 4.33 14.29 7.48
C GLN A 35 4.85 13.14 6.61
N PRO A 36 5.79 12.29 7.08
CA PRO A 36 6.23 11.13 6.32
C PRO A 36 5.05 10.22 5.94
N LEU A 37 5.08 9.71 4.71
CA LEU A 37 4.01 8.95 4.08
C LEU A 37 4.30 7.46 4.11
N SER A 38 3.23 6.67 4.13
CA SER A 38 3.22 5.25 3.79
C SER A 38 2.61 5.12 2.39
N VAL A 39 3.34 4.59 1.42
CA VAL A 39 2.90 4.62 0.01
C VAL A 39 3.14 3.32 -0.72
N LYS A 40 2.22 2.99 -1.62
CA LYS A 40 2.30 1.83 -2.53
C LYS A 40 1.77 2.24 -3.88
N ALA A 41 2.49 1.88 -4.94
CA ALA A 41 2.01 1.97 -6.32
C ALA A 41 2.05 0.58 -6.94
N ALA A 42 0.91 0.08 -7.42
CA ALA A 42 0.80 -1.27 -7.97
C ALA A 42 -0.25 -1.34 -9.09
N HIS A 43 -0.18 -2.39 -9.91
CA HIS A 43 -1.18 -2.71 -10.93
C HIS A 43 -2.31 -3.60 -10.40
N ASN A 44 -2.47 -3.69 -9.07
CA ASN A 44 -3.48 -4.50 -8.42
C ASN A 44 -4.11 -3.69 -7.30
N LEU A 45 -5.42 -3.83 -7.16
CA LEU A 45 -6.15 -3.38 -5.97
C LEU A 45 -5.75 -4.22 -4.76
N ALA A 46 -5.99 -3.71 -3.55
CA ALA A 46 -5.78 -4.49 -2.33
C ALA A 46 -6.68 -5.74 -2.32
N GLU A 47 -7.90 -5.61 -2.84
CA GLU A 47 -8.89 -6.66 -2.98
C GLU A 47 -8.45 -7.75 -3.99
N ASP A 48 -7.64 -7.40 -5.00
CA ASP A 48 -7.07 -8.39 -5.93
C ASP A 48 -5.99 -9.27 -5.26
N LEU A 49 -5.55 -8.91 -4.05
CA LEU A 49 -4.59 -9.66 -3.23
C LEU A 49 -5.24 -10.24 -1.97
N ASP A 50 -6.53 -9.99 -1.75
CA ASP A 50 -7.28 -10.51 -0.60
C ASP A 50 -7.96 -11.84 -0.97
N PHE A 51 -7.81 -12.82 -0.08
CA PHE A 51 -8.44 -14.12 -0.23
C PHE A 51 -9.94 -14.07 0.03
N GLY A 52 -10.40 -13.09 0.82
CA GLY A 52 -11.78 -12.91 1.24
C GLY A 52 -12.39 -14.16 1.89
N ILE A 53 -13.71 -14.17 2.08
CA ILE A 53 -14.41 -15.32 2.69
C ILE A 53 -14.35 -16.55 1.78
N SER A 54 -14.33 -16.36 0.46
CA SER A 54 -14.33 -17.44 -0.53
C SER A 54 -12.97 -18.09 -0.79
N LYS A 55 -11.88 -17.62 -0.15
CA LYS A 55 -10.51 -18.12 -0.32
C LYS A 55 -10.06 -18.18 -1.79
N LYS A 56 -10.31 -17.12 -2.55
CA LYS A 56 -9.85 -16.99 -3.95
C LYS A 56 -8.38 -16.55 -3.97
N GLN A 57 -7.78 -16.52 -5.17
CA GLN A 57 -6.45 -15.93 -5.41
C GLN A 57 -5.35 -16.61 -4.57
N THR A 58 -5.30 -17.95 -4.64
CA THR A 58 -4.42 -18.77 -3.79
C THR A 58 -3.00 -18.88 -4.33
N HIS A 59 -2.81 -18.60 -5.62
CA HIS A 59 -1.53 -18.63 -6.32
C HIS A 59 -1.26 -17.32 -7.05
N PRO A 60 0.02 -16.97 -7.31
CA PRO A 60 0.35 -15.75 -8.04
C PRO A 60 -0.27 -15.70 -9.44
N SER A 61 -0.42 -16.87 -10.08
CA SER A 61 -1.07 -17.02 -11.39
C SER A 61 -2.55 -16.62 -11.40
N ASP A 62 -3.19 -16.58 -10.23
CA ASP A 62 -4.61 -16.26 -10.12
C ASP A 62 -4.86 -14.73 -10.13
N VAL A 63 -3.80 -13.94 -9.96
CA VAL A 63 -3.86 -12.48 -9.88
C VAL A 63 -3.34 -11.89 -11.18
N THR A 64 -4.25 -11.28 -11.95
CA THR A 64 -3.88 -10.60 -13.20
C THR A 64 -3.67 -9.12 -12.94
N PRO A 65 -2.50 -8.55 -13.28
CA PRO A 65 -2.28 -7.11 -13.24
C PRO A 65 -3.28 -6.36 -14.14
N ARG A 66 -3.76 -5.22 -13.65
CA ARG A 66 -4.65 -4.30 -14.36
C ARG A 66 -3.85 -3.29 -15.18
N LYS A 67 -4.53 -2.56 -16.07
CA LYS A 67 -3.90 -1.52 -16.89
C LYS A 67 -3.59 -0.26 -16.08
N GLU A 68 -4.43 0.01 -15.10
CA GLU A 68 -4.35 1.16 -14.21
C GLU A 68 -3.22 1.00 -13.18
N VAL A 69 -2.76 2.12 -12.64
CA VAL A 69 -1.89 2.17 -11.46
C VAL A 69 -2.74 2.61 -10.27
N PHE A 70 -2.75 1.79 -9.23
CA PHE A 70 -3.36 2.10 -7.95
C PHE A 70 -2.28 2.66 -7.03
N LEU A 71 -2.43 3.92 -6.66
CA LEU A 71 -1.56 4.61 -5.71
C LEU A 71 -2.27 4.73 -4.37
N ASN A 72 -1.77 4.01 -3.37
CA ASN A 72 -2.14 4.18 -1.97
C ASN A 72 -1.22 5.24 -1.34
N VAL A 73 -1.84 6.22 -0.68
CA VAL A 73 -1.17 7.28 0.06
C VAL A 73 -1.78 7.28 1.45
N ASP A 74 -1.12 6.57 2.36
CA ASP A 74 -1.66 6.24 3.67
C ASP A 74 -0.95 7.04 4.77
N TYR A 75 -1.69 7.37 5.83
CA TYR A 75 -1.08 7.91 7.04
C TYR A 75 -0.26 6.83 7.75
N LEU A 76 -0.94 5.72 8.03
CA LEU A 76 -0.42 4.61 8.82
C LEU A 76 -0.99 3.32 8.26
N GLN A 77 -0.18 2.28 8.29
CA GLN A 77 -0.61 0.91 8.06
C GLN A 77 -0.31 0.10 9.33
N ARG A 78 -1.24 -0.77 9.73
CA ARG A 78 -1.03 -1.66 10.89
C ARG A 78 0.21 -2.54 10.65
N GLY A 79 0.97 -2.80 11.71
CA GLY A 79 2.11 -3.72 11.66
C GLY A 79 1.71 -5.13 11.24
N VAL A 80 2.66 -5.89 10.69
CA VAL A 80 2.42 -7.26 10.20
C VAL A 80 2.20 -8.24 11.36
N GLY A 81 2.98 -8.12 12.44
CA GLY A 81 2.98 -9.09 13.55
C GLY A 81 3.79 -10.33 13.20
N GLY A 82 3.40 -11.49 13.74
CA GLY A 82 4.04 -12.77 13.43
C GLY A 82 4.69 -13.50 14.61
N ASP A 83 4.44 -13.08 15.87
CA ASP A 83 4.83 -13.87 17.05
C ASP A 83 4.28 -15.30 16.97
N ASP A 84 3.05 -15.42 16.49
CA ASP A 84 2.50 -16.65 15.93
C ASP A 84 1.59 -16.32 14.74
N SER A 85 1.16 -17.36 14.02
CA SER A 85 0.25 -17.24 12.86
C SER A 85 -1.15 -17.78 13.16
N TRP A 86 -1.54 -17.88 14.44
CA TRP A 86 -2.82 -18.48 14.88
C TRP A 86 -3.55 -17.69 15.98
N GLY A 87 -3.13 -16.48 16.31
CA GLY A 87 -3.96 -15.58 17.11
C GLY A 87 -3.29 -14.30 17.63
N ARG A 88 -1.96 -14.26 17.71
CA ARG A 88 -1.27 -13.07 18.23
C ARG A 88 -1.39 -11.89 17.28
N LEU A 89 -1.74 -10.74 17.86
CA LEU A 89 -1.78 -9.47 17.14
C LEU A 89 -0.37 -8.85 17.11
N PRO A 90 -0.10 -7.90 16.19
CA PRO A 90 1.06 -7.02 16.30
C PRO A 90 1.10 -6.35 17.67
N HIS A 91 2.31 -6.13 18.18
CA HIS A 91 2.48 -5.45 19.47
C HIS A 91 1.82 -4.09 19.46
N GLU A 92 1.38 -3.64 20.62
CA GLU A 92 0.57 -2.43 20.78
C GLU A 92 1.10 -1.17 20.08
N PRO A 93 2.40 -0.86 20.11
CA PRO A 93 2.94 0.32 19.42
C PRO A 93 2.76 0.31 17.90
N TYR A 94 2.45 -0.84 17.30
CA TYR A 94 2.27 -1.02 15.85
C TYR A 94 0.80 -1.22 15.46
N ARG A 95 -0.14 -0.91 16.35
CA ARG A 95 -1.58 -0.96 16.10
C ARG A 95 -2.17 0.45 16.06
N LEU A 96 -3.23 0.63 15.26
CA LEU A 96 -3.95 1.88 15.14
C LEU A 96 -5.11 1.87 16.15
N LEU A 97 -4.87 2.34 17.37
CA LEU A 97 -5.83 2.29 18.49
C LEU A 97 -6.41 3.66 18.88
N SER A 98 -6.00 4.74 18.22
CA SER A 98 -6.53 6.08 18.51
C SER A 98 -7.95 6.23 17.96
N ASP A 99 -8.79 6.95 18.69
CA ASP A 99 -10.16 7.28 18.25
C ASP A 99 -10.17 8.31 17.11
N THR A 100 -9.08 9.06 16.96
CA THR A 100 -8.98 10.11 15.93
C THR A 100 -7.58 10.17 15.34
N TYR A 101 -7.54 10.40 14.04
CA TYR A 101 -6.33 10.64 13.26
C TYR A 101 -6.55 11.86 12.35
N ALA A 102 -5.52 12.67 12.19
CA ALA A 102 -5.49 13.74 11.20
C ALA A 102 -4.41 13.40 10.18
N TYR A 103 -4.74 13.54 8.90
CA TYR A 103 -3.87 13.17 7.80
C TYR A 103 -3.97 14.19 6.67
N GLY A 104 -2.83 14.58 6.10
CA GLY A 104 -2.79 15.49 4.98
C GLY A 104 -1.53 15.31 4.13
N TYR A 105 -1.65 15.59 2.85
CA TYR A 105 -0.59 15.61 1.87
C TYR A 105 -0.98 16.56 0.73
N GLU A 106 0.00 17.01 -0.04
CA GLU A 106 -0.21 17.87 -1.19
C GLU A 106 -0.05 17.08 -2.48
N ILE A 107 -0.91 17.40 -3.46
CA ILE A 107 -0.86 16.85 -4.81
C ILE A 107 -0.55 18.00 -5.77
N SER A 108 0.47 17.83 -6.59
CA SER A 108 0.82 18.80 -7.64
C SER A 108 1.04 18.08 -8.97
N VAL A 109 0.59 18.68 -10.07
CA VAL A 109 0.97 18.24 -11.42
C VAL A 109 2.42 18.62 -11.67
N VAL A 110 3.18 17.73 -12.30
CA VAL A 110 4.58 17.95 -12.67
C VAL A 110 4.82 17.60 -14.13
N LYS A 111 5.85 18.21 -14.72
CA LYS A 111 6.41 17.86 -16.02
C LYS A 111 7.93 17.88 -15.90
N TRP A 112 8.55 16.73 -16.16
CA TRP A 112 10.01 16.56 -16.19
C TRP A 112 10.59 16.87 -17.57
#